data_AF-W6ZW02-F1
#
_entry.id   AF-W6ZW02-F1
#
_cell.length_a   1.000
_cell.length_b   1.000
_cell.length_c   1.000
_cell.angle_alpha   90.00
_cell.angle_beta   90.00
_cell.angle_gamma   90.00
#
_symmetry.space_group_name_H-M   'P 1'
#
loop_
_entity.id
_entity.type
_entity.pdbx_description
1 polymer ?
#
loop_
_entity_poly.entity_id
_entity_poly.type
_entity_poly.pdbx_seq_one_letter_code
_entity_poly.pdbx_strand_id
1 'polypeptide(L)'
;MAELATIATVVQLADLALRMSGEVCKFLDAYKSTNRDVKLLWDVAVLRDVEANVRNLRGYVVRFRNVKGVFDEFEDLSETIIWALEDYDADILAVKKLLPPKPL
;
A
#
# COMPACT_ATOMS: atom_id res chain seq x y z
N MET A 1 54.47 16.35 -15.88
CA MET A 1 54.06 15.24 -14.99
C MET A 1 52.98 15.68 -13.99
N ALA A 2 53.18 16.74 -13.20
CA ALA A 2 52.17 17.22 -12.23
C ALA A 2 50.84 17.65 -12.86
N GLU A 3 50.87 18.31 -14.01
CA GLU A 3 49.69 18.84 -14.70
C GLU A 3 48.73 17.74 -15.21
N LEU A 4 49.29 16.64 -15.74
CA LEU A 4 48.53 15.45 -16.14
C LEU A 4 47.87 14.74 -14.96
N ALA A 5 48.53 14.71 -13.80
CA ALA A 5 47.97 14.15 -12.58
C ALA A 5 46.79 14.99 -12.08
N THR A 6 46.90 16.33 -12.10
CA THR A 6 45.80 17.24 -11.76
C THR A 6 44.61 17.04 -12.70
N ILE A 7 44.84 16.97 -14.01
CA ILE A 7 43.77 16.72 -15.00
C ILE A 7 43.07 15.38 -14.72
N ALA A 8 43.83 14.32 -14.43
CA ALA A 8 43.26 13.01 -14.11
C ALA A 8 42.37 13.05 -12.86
N THR A 9 42.78 13.75 -11.81
CA THR A 9 41.97 13.89 -10.59
C THR A 9 40.67 14.68 -10.83
N VAL A 10 40.73 15.73 -11.67
CA VAL A 10 39.55 16.52 -12.04
C VAL A 10 38.56 15.67 -12.84
N VAL A 11 39.05 14.87 -13.79
CA VAL A 11 38.20 13.96 -14.58
C VAL A 11 37.54 12.89 -13.69
N GLN A 12 38.29 12.31 -12.75
CA GLN A 12 37.73 11.34 -11.80
C GLN A 12 36.67 11.96 -10.88
N LEU A 13 36.90 13.20 -10.42
CA LEU A 13 35.93 13.92 -9.59
C LEU A 13 34.66 14.26 -10.38
N ALA A 14 34.81 14.69 -11.65
CA ALA A 14 33.69 14.97 -12.53
C ALA A 14 32.87 13.71 -12.83
N ASP A 15 33.54 12.59 -13.11
CA ASP A 15 32.88 11.30 -13.34
C ASP A 15 32.12 10.81 -12.09
N LEU A 16 32.71 10.93 -10.90
CA LEU A 16 32.04 10.61 -9.63
C LEU A 16 30.80 11.50 -9.42
N ALA A 17 30.93 12.81 -9.64
CA ALA A 17 29.83 13.75 -9.52
C ALA A 17 28.67 13.40 -10.48
N LEU A 18 29.00 13.03 -11.73
CA LEU A 18 28.00 12.60 -12.71
C LEU A 18 27.28 11.32 -12.28
N ARG A 19 27.99 10.29 -11.80
CA ARG A 19 27.36 9.06 -11.30
C ARG A 19 26.43 9.34 -10.13
N MET A 20 26.89 10.14 -9.15
CA MET A 20 26.09 10.50 -7.98
C MET A 20 24.84 11.30 -8.39
N SER A 21 24.96 12.21 -9.36
CA SER A 21 23.81 12.94 -9.90
C SER A 21 22.80 12.01 -10.57
N GLY A 22 23.26 10.99 -11.30
CA GLY A 22 22.41 9.96 -11.88
C GLY A 22 21.62 9.17 -10.84
N GLU A 23 22.26 8.77 -9.74
CA GLU A 23 21.59 8.07 -8.64
C GLU A 23 20.56 8.96 -7.92
N VAL A 24 20.88 10.23 -7.71
CA VAL A 24 19.92 11.21 -7.14
C VAL A 24 18.71 11.37 -8.06
N CYS A 25 18.91 11.47 -9.38
CA CYS A 25 17.80 11.56 -10.33
C CYS A 25 16.92 10.31 -10.30
N LYS A 26 17.51 9.10 -10.29
CA LYS A 26 16.76 7.84 -10.15
C LYS A 26 15.95 7.80 -8.86
N PHE A 27 16.56 8.23 -7.74
CA PHE A 27 15.87 8.31 -6.46
C PHE A 27 14.69 9.29 -6.53
N LEU A 28 14.88 10.47 -7.11
CA LEU A 28 13.81 11.48 -7.26
C LEU A 28 12.69 10.99 -8.18
N ASP A 29 13.00 10.26 -9.25
CA ASP A 29 12.01 9.66 -10.13
C ASP A 29 11.20 8.57 -9.41
N ALA A 30 11.85 7.69 -8.65
CA ALA A 30 11.17 6.69 -7.81
C ALA A 30 10.31 7.35 -6.71
N TYR A 31 10.80 8.43 -6.12
CA TYR A 31 10.04 9.21 -5.13
C TYR A 31 8.81 9.87 -5.76
N LYS A 32 8.93 10.37 -6.99
CA LYS A 32 7.83 10.98 -7.75
C LYS A 32 6.73 9.96 -8.07
N SER A 33 7.08 8.71 -8.37
CA SER A 33 6.07 7.65 -8.53
C SER A 33 5.42 7.27 -7.20
N THR A 34 6.18 7.29 -6.09
CA THR A 34 5.67 6.96 -4.75
C THR A 34 4.47 7.80 -4.35
N ASN A 35 4.44 9.10 -4.65
CA ASN A 35 3.27 9.94 -4.36
C ASN A 35 2.04 9.53 -5.19
N ARG A 36 2.23 9.12 -6.45
CA ARG A 36 1.14 8.58 -7.28
C ARG A 36 0.65 7.24 -6.73
N ASP A 37 1.56 6.37 -6.29
CA ASP A 37 1.24 5.05 -5.77
C ASP A 37 0.51 5.14 -4.43
N VAL A 38 0.99 6.00 -3.52
CA VAL A 38 0.30 6.37 -2.27
C VAL A 38 -1.06 6.97 -2.58
N LYS A 39 -1.14 7.87 -3.57
CA LYS A 39 -2.42 8.42 -4.00
C LYS A 39 -3.34 7.35 -4.58
N LEU A 40 -2.88 6.36 -5.34
CA LEU A 40 -3.69 5.25 -5.84
C LEU A 40 -4.17 4.30 -4.73
N LEU A 41 -3.31 4.04 -3.74
CA LEU A 41 -3.70 3.35 -2.51
C LEU A 41 -4.80 4.12 -1.78
N TRP A 42 -4.71 5.46 -1.74
CA TRP A 42 -5.71 6.31 -1.09
C TRP A 42 -6.95 6.61 -1.91
N ASP A 43 -6.80 6.75 -3.22
CA ASP A 43 -7.82 7.18 -4.18
C ASP A 43 -8.78 6.01 -4.36
N VAL A 44 -9.83 6.09 -3.55
CA VAL A 44 -11.26 5.92 -3.83
C VAL A 44 -11.74 4.58 -4.40
N ALA A 45 -10.95 3.82 -5.16
CA ALA A 45 -11.30 2.49 -5.64
C ALA A 45 -10.79 1.42 -4.67
N VAL A 46 -9.48 1.26 -4.47
CA VAL A 46 -8.99 0.03 -3.81
C VAL A 46 -9.40 -0.07 -2.34
N LEU A 47 -8.97 0.85 -1.46
CA LEU A 47 -9.32 0.76 -0.03
C LEU A 47 -10.83 0.97 0.22
N ARG A 48 -11.48 1.83 -0.57
CA ARG A 48 -12.91 2.14 -0.40
C ARG A 48 -13.82 1.02 -0.90
N ASP A 49 -13.50 0.39 -2.03
CA ASP A 49 -14.26 -0.74 -2.57
C ASP A 49 -14.05 -1.98 -1.69
N VAL A 50 -12.83 -2.18 -1.19
CA VAL A 50 -12.55 -3.25 -0.21
C VAL A 50 -13.38 -3.04 1.07
N GLU A 51 -13.39 -1.84 1.65
CA GLU A 51 -14.25 -1.53 2.82
C GLU A 51 -15.74 -1.72 2.52
N ALA A 52 -16.21 -1.27 1.35
CA ALA A 52 -17.60 -1.45 0.94
C ALA A 52 -17.95 -2.93 0.80
N ASN A 53 -17.05 -3.74 0.25
CA ASN A 53 -17.23 -5.17 0.08
C ASN A 53 -17.26 -5.90 1.42
N VAL A 54 -16.31 -5.64 2.34
CA VAL A 54 -16.31 -6.26 3.68
C VAL A 54 -17.60 -5.92 4.43
N ARG A 55 -18.01 -4.65 4.40
CA ARG A 55 -19.29 -4.21 5.00
C ARG A 55 -20.50 -4.91 4.39
N ASN A 56 -20.55 -5.05 3.06
CA ASN A 56 -21.63 -5.72 2.36
C ASN A 56 -21.67 -7.21 2.71
N LEU A 57 -20.52 -7.89 2.70
CA LEU A 57 -20.36 -9.29 3.10
C LEU A 57 -20.85 -9.51 4.54
N ARG A 58 -20.43 -8.65 5.48
CA ARG A 58 -20.93 -8.70 6.86
C ARG A 58 -22.45 -8.57 6.93
N GLY A 59 -23.02 -7.64 6.15
CA GLY A 59 -24.46 -7.47 6.02
C GLY A 59 -25.18 -8.67 5.39
N TYR A 60 -24.53 -9.41 4.48
CA TYR A 60 -25.06 -10.67 3.94
C TYR A 60 -25.02 -11.78 4.98
N VAL A 61 -23.92 -11.93 5.71
CA VAL A 61 -23.75 -12.97 6.74
C VAL A 61 -24.75 -12.79 7.89
N VAL A 62 -24.97 -11.56 8.35
CA VAL A 62 -25.99 -11.26 9.37
C VAL A 62 -27.40 -11.58 8.86
N ARG A 63 -27.70 -11.28 7.58
CA ARG A 63 -29.00 -11.63 6.99
C ARG A 63 -29.17 -13.13 6.82
N PHE A 64 -28.11 -13.83 6.45
CA PHE A 64 -28.06 -15.29 6.36
C PHE A 64 -28.32 -15.93 7.73
N ARG A 65 -27.76 -15.37 8.81
CA ARG A 65 -28.03 -15.77 10.21
C ARG A 65 -29.51 -15.74 10.60
N ASN A 66 -30.27 -14.84 10.01
CA ASN A 66 -31.69 -14.68 10.33
C ASN A 66 -32.61 -15.60 9.50
N VAL A 67 -32.08 -16.40 8.57
CA VAL A 67 -32.86 -17.37 7.80
C VAL A 67 -33.00 -18.66 8.60
N LYS A 68 -34.21 -18.89 9.16
CA LYS A 68 -34.55 -20.11 9.90
C LYS A 68 -34.42 -21.35 9.02
N GLY A 69 -33.64 -22.34 9.47
CA GLY A 69 -33.57 -23.68 8.89
C GLY A 69 -32.25 -24.07 8.21
N VAL A 70 -31.31 -23.13 8.01
CA VAL A 70 -29.99 -23.41 7.40
C VAL A 70 -28.88 -23.55 8.46
N PHE A 71 -29.16 -23.19 9.72
CA PHE A 71 -28.13 -22.99 10.74
C PHE A 71 -27.74 -24.22 11.55
N ASP A 72 -28.60 -25.24 11.67
CA ASP A 72 -28.26 -26.46 12.42
C ASP A 72 -27.07 -27.22 11.77
N GLU A 73 -26.72 -26.92 10.52
CA GLU A 73 -25.60 -27.55 9.79
C GLU A 73 -24.38 -26.64 9.62
N PHE A 74 -24.50 -25.32 9.84
CA PHE A 74 -23.49 -24.32 9.46
C PHE A 74 -23.21 -23.23 10.51
N GLU A 75 -23.65 -23.40 11.75
CA GLU A 75 -23.46 -22.42 12.83
C GLU A 75 -21.98 -22.00 12.98
N ASP A 76 -21.06 -22.97 13.04
CA ASP A 76 -19.60 -22.73 13.12
C ASP A 76 -19.03 -22.00 11.88
N LEU A 77 -19.54 -22.32 10.68
CA LEU A 77 -19.09 -21.69 9.44
C LEU A 77 -19.46 -20.22 9.40
N SER A 78 -20.66 -19.88 9.90
CA SER A 78 -21.12 -18.50 9.95
C SER A 78 -20.30 -17.63 10.90
N GLU A 79 -19.95 -18.16 12.09
CA GLU A 79 -19.12 -17.45 13.06
C GLU A 79 -17.70 -17.29 12.56
N THR A 80 -17.14 -18.34 11.95
CA THR A 80 -15.81 -18.30 11.33
C THR A 80 -15.71 -17.22 10.24
N ILE A 81 -16.75 -17.09 9.41
CA ILE A 81 -16.80 -16.04 8.37
C ILE A 81 -16.92 -14.65 8.99
N ILE A 82 -17.70 -14.47 10.06
CA ILE A 82 -17.81 -13.18 10.76
C ILE A 82 -16.45 -12.77 11.34
N TRP A 83 -15.77 -13.69 12.04
CA TRP A 83 -14.46 -13.42 12.62
C TRP A 83 -13.43 -13.06 11.55
N ALA A 84 -13.41 -13.80 10.43
CA ALA A 84 -12.52 -13.47 9.32
C ALA A 84 -12.79 -12.06 8.76
N LEU A 85 -14.06 -11.65 8.61
CA LEU A 85 -14.41 -10.31 8.15
C LEU A 85 -14.00 -9.21 9.14
N GLU A 86 -14.09 -9.48 10.45
CA GLU A 86 -13.65 -8.54 11.49
C GLU A 86 -12.13 -8.39 11.54
N ASP A 87 -11.38 -9.48 11.36
CA ASP A 87 -9.92 -9.45 11.21
C ASP A 87 -9.52 -8.66 9.95
N TYR A 88 -10.22 -8.84 8.83
CA TYR A 88 -10.00 -8.05 7.61
C TYR A 88 -10.22 -6.55 7.82
N ASP A 89 -11.26 -6.15 8.58
CA ASP A 89 -11.47 -4.74 8.93
C ASP A 89 -10.32 -4.18 9.78
N ALA A 90 -9.77 -4.97 10.70
CA ALA A 90 -8.61 -4.59 11.50
C ALA A 90 -7.36 -4.40 10.63
N ASP A 91 -7.13 -5.29 9.67
CA ASP A 91 -6.03 -5.19 8.71
C ASP A 91 -6.14 -3.95 7.83
N ILE A 92 -7.33 -3.64 7.32
CA ILE A 92 -7.60 -2.39 6.56
C ILE A 92 -7.24 -1.17 7.42
N LEU A 93 -7.63 -1.17 8.70
CA LEU A 93 -7.34 -0.07 9.62
C LEU A 93 -5.84 0.05 9.90
N ALA A 94 -5.13 -1.07 10.03
CA ALA A 94 -3.67 -1.09 10.20
C ALA A 94 -2.96 -0.53 8.97
N VAL A 95 -3.35 -0.94 7.76
CA VAL A 95 -2.83 -0.41 6.50
C VAL A 95 -3.07 1.11 6.41
N LYS A 96 -4.24 1.60 6.79
CA LYS A 96 -4.53 3.05 6.83
C LYS A 96 -3.62 3.83 7.77
N LYS A 97 -3.20 3.23 8.89
CA LYS A 97 -2.25 3.87 9.84
C LYS A 97 -0.83 3.93 9.30
N LEU A 98 -0.44 3.00 8.42
CA LEU A 98 0.87 2.97 7.77
C LEU A 98 0.95 3.94 6.59
N LEU A 99 -0.19 4.29 5.99
CA LEU A 99 -0.23 5.27 4.92
C LEU A 99 0.00 6.69 5.45
N PRO A 100 0.75 7.54 4.72
CA PRO A 100 0.89 8.94 5.08
C PRO A 100 -0.48 9.65 5.06
N PRO A 101 -0.60 10.80 5.75
CA PRO A 101 -1.84 11.56 5.83
C PRO A 101 -2.41 11.80 4.43
N LYS A 102 -3.73 11.71 4.31
CA LYS A 102 -4.39 11.86 3.01
C LYS A 102 -3.97 13.20 2.37
N PRO A 103 -3.39 13.17 1.16
CA PRO A 103 -3.03 14.42 0.49
C PRO A 103 -4.32 15.23 0.25
N LEU A 104 -4.27 16.51 0.65
CA LEU A 104 -5.35 17.49 0.51
C LEU A 104 -5.73 17.70 -0.97
#